data_AF-A0A932D9F1-F1
#
_entry.id   AF-A0A932D9F1-F1
#
_cell.length_a   1.000
_cell.length_b   1.000
_cell.length_c   1.000
_cell.angle_alpha   90.00
_cell.angle_beta   90.00
_cell.angle_gamma   90.00
#
_symmetry.space_group_name_H-M   'P 1'
#
loop_
_entity.id
_entity.type
_entity.pdbx_description
1 polymer ?
#
loop_
_entity_poly.entity_id
_entity_poly.type
_entity_poly.pdbx_seq_one_letter_code
_entity_poly.pdbx_strand_id
1 'polypeptide(L)' 'MIQTERQLQQALEQIENLCQALQSLRAKVFPKNPRNFAILAEGPMDEIRKLQAAVDDYISRLEQVGAA' A
#
# COMPACT_ATOMS: atom_id res chain seq x y z
N MET A 1 -0.33 3.27 12.75
CA MET A 1 -0.81 2.03 13.38
C MET A 1 -2.33 2.01 13.28
N ILE A 2 -2.90 0.95 12.71
CA ILE A 2 -4.35 0.79 12.52
C ILE A 2 -4.98 0.23 13.80
N GLN A 3 -6.08 0.84 14.25
CA GLN A 3 -6.75 0.51 15.51
C GLN A 3 -8.24 0.22 15.33
N THR A 4 -8.83 0.61 14.20
CA THR A 4 -10.28 0.48 13.95
C THR A 4 -10.55 -0.02 12.53
N GLU A 5 -11.73 -0.60 12.33
CA GLU A 5 -12.18 -1.05 11.00
C GLU A 5 -12.22 0.10 9.98
N ARG A 6 -12.60 1.32 10.42
CA ARG A 6 -12.55 2.50 9.56
C ARG A 6 -11.13 2.80 9.08
N GLN A 7 -10.15 2.74 9.98
CA GLN A 7 -8.75 2.95 9.61
C GLN A 7 -8.21 1.83 8.71
N LEU A 8 -8.68 0.58 8.91
CA LEU A 8 -8.39 -0.54 8.03
C LEU A 8 -8.92 -0.26 6.61
N GLN A 9 -10.18 0.12 6.48
CA GLN A 9 -10.79 0.47 5.19
C GLN A 9 -10.00 1.60 4.49
N GLN A 10 -9.68 2.67 5.22
CA GLN A 10 -8.89 3.78 4.68
C GLN A 10 -7.49 3.37 4.23
N ALA A 11 -6.85 2.41 4.91
CA ALA A 11 -5.54 1.90 4.51
C ALA A 11 -5.64 1.06 3.23
N LEU A 12 -6.67 0.23 3.10
CA LEU A 12 -6.92 -0.57 1.89
C LEU A 12 -7.21 0.33 0.68
N GLU A 13 -8.05 1.36 0.84
CA GLU A 13 -8.34 2.35 -0.21
C GLU A 13 -7.05 3.10 -0.64
N GLN A 14 -6.19 3.47 0.31
CA GLN A 14 -4.90 4.10 0.00
C GLN A 14 -3.96 3.17 -0.78
N ILE A 15 -3.88 1.89 -0.41
CA ILE A 15 -3.10 0.89 -1.15
C ILE A 15 -3.62 0.78 -2.59
N GLU A 16 -4.94 0.69 -2.78
CA GLU A 16 -5.53 0.59 -4.11
C GLU A 16 -5.19 1.82 -4.98
N ASN A 17 -5.35 3.03 -4.42
CA ASN A 17 -5.03 4.27 -5.11
C ASN A 17 -3.55 4.36 -5.51
N LEU A 18 -2.62 3.95 -4.63
CA LEU A 18 -1.19 3.91 -4.94
C LEU A 18 -0.87 2.88 -6.03
N CYS A 19 -1.51 1.72 -6.01
CA CYS A 19 -1.38 0.71 -7.06
C CYS A 19 -1.85 1.24 -8.41
N GLN A 20 -2.99 1.91 -8.48
CA GLN A 20 -3.49 2.53 -9.72
C GLN A 20 -2.55 3.64 -10.22
N ALA A 21 -2.00 4.46 -9.32
CA ALA A 21 -1.02 5.48 -9.68
C ALA A 21 0.26 4.86 -10.27
N LEU A 22 0.78 3.78 -9.68
CA LEU A 22 1.93 3.04 -10.20
C LEU A 22 1.66 2.42 -11.57
N GLN A 23 0.46 1.88 -11.80
CA GLN A 23 0.06 1.37 -13.11
C GLN A 23 0.03 2.49 -14.17
N SER A 24 -0.51 3.66 -13.83
CA SER A 24 -0.52 4.84 -14.71
C SER A 24 0.90 5.31 -15.02
N LEU A 25 1.75 5.38 -14.00
CA LEU A 25 3.16 5.75 -14.12
C LEU A 25 3.91 4.75 -15.01
N ARG A 26 3.67 3.45 -14.82
CA ARG A 26 4.25 2.39 -15.65
C ARG A 26 3.82 2.55 -17.10
N ALA A 27 2.54 2.77 -17.40
CA ALA A 27 2.09 2.94 -18.77
C ALA A 27 2.67 4.19 -19.46
N LYS A 28 2.82 5.31 -18.73
CA LYS A 28 3.21 6.61 -19.29
C LYS A 28 4.71 6.86 -19.33
N VAL A 29 5.44 6.41 -18.32
CA VAL A 29 6.85 6.76 -18.08
C VAL A 29 7.78 5.62 -18.43
N PHE A 30 7.45 4.38 -18.05
CA PHE A 30 8.35 3.24 -18.24
C PHE A 30 8.78 3.02 -19.70
N PRO A 31 7.90 3.09 -20.72
CA PRO A 31 8.30 2.90 -22.12
C PRO A 31 9.26 3.97 -22.64
N LYS A 32 9.24 5.17 -22.03
CA LYS A 32 10.06 6.31 -22.45
C LYS A 32 11.36 6.39 -21.67
N ASN A 33 11.31 6.10 -20.38
CA ASN A 33 12.45 6.17 -19.48
C ASN A 33 12.24 5.23 -18.27
N PRO A 34 12.74 3.99 -18.35
CA PRO A 34 12.64 3.02 -17.26
C PRO A 34 13.31 3.48 -15.97
N ARG A 35 14.41 4.24 -16.06
CA ARG A 35 15.14 4.76 -14.89
C ARG A 35 14.30 5.77 -14.12
N ASN A 36 13.65 6.71 -14.82
CA ASN A 36 12.77 7.67 -14.17
C ASN A 36 11.53 6.99 -13.56
N PHE A 37 10.98 5.96 -14.21
CA PHE A 37 9.92 5.15 -13.61
C PHE A 37 10.37 4.56 -12.27
N ALA A 38 11.56 3.92 -12.22
CA ALA A 38 12.06 3.30 -11.01
C ALA A 38 12.18 4.30 -9.84
N ILE A 39 12.73 5.49 -10.10
CA ILE A 39 12.86 6.56 -9.09
C ILE A 39 11.49 7.03 -8.60
N LEU A 40 10.56 7.30 -9.54
CA LEU A 40 9.23 7.78 -9.19
C LEU A 40 8.36 6.72 -8.50
N ALA A 41 8.62 5.43 -8.74
CA ALA A 41 7.91 4.32 -8.13
C ALA A 41 8.40 4.01 -6.70
N GLU A 42 9.61 4.43 -6.32
CA GLU A 42 10.22 4.13 -5.02
C GLU A 42 9.34 4.57 -3.84
N GLY A 43 8.97 5.85 -3.79
CA GLY A 43 8.12 6.39 -2.73
C GLY A 43 6.76 5.68 -2.60
N PRO A 44 5.96 5.56 -3.68
CA PRO A 44 4.69 4.83 -3.64
C PRO A 44 4.85 3.36 -3.22
N MET A 45 5.90 2.67 -3.69
CA MET A 45 6.15 1.27 -3.31
C MET A 45 6.49 1.13 -1.82
N ASP A 46 7.27 2.05 -1.26
CA ASP A 46 7.57 2.07 0.16
C ASP A 46 6.32 2.35 1.01
N GLU A 47 5.46 3.25 0.56
CA GLU A 47 4.22 3.56 1.26
C GLU A 47 3.24 2.38 1.24
N ILE A 48 3.10 1.69 0.10
CA ILE A 48 2.32 0.44 0.01
C ILE A 48 2.82 -0.58 1.03
N ARG A 49 4.14 -0.80 1.12
CA ARG A 49 4.71 -1.77 2.08
C ARG A 49 4.40 -1.40 3.53
N LYS A 50 4.48 -0.12 3.88
CA LYS A 50 4.15 0.34 5.24
C LYS A 50 2.67 0.15 5.56
N LEU A 51 1.79 0.46 4.62
CA LEU A 51 0.34 0.27 4.79
C LEU A 51 0.00 -1.22 4.92
N GLN A 52 0.58 -2.08 4.08
CA GLN A 52 0.41 -3.53 4.16
C GLN A 52 0.85 -4.08 5.52
N ALA A 53 2.04 -3.71 6.00
CA ALA A 53 2.51 -4.12 7.33
C ALA A 53 1.56 -3.66 8.44
N ALA A 54 1.01 -2.44 8.35
CA ALA A 54 0.06 -1.95 9.33
C ALA A 54 -1.29 -2.70 9.31
N VAL A 55 -1.71 -3.19 8.13
CA VAL A 55 -2.89 -4.04 7.94
C VAL A 55 -2.65 -5.42 8.53
N ASP A 56 -1.53 -6.05 8.19
CA ASP A 56 -1.16 -7.38 8.68
C ASP A 56 -1.07 -7.39 10.21
N ASP A 57 -0.45 -6.37 10.80
CA ASP A 57 -0.38 -6.16 12.24
C ASP A 57 -1.76 -6.05 12.89
N TYR A 58 -2.71 -5.38 12.24
CA TYR A 58 -4.06 -5.21 12.76
C TYR A 58 -4.84 -6.51 12.70
N ILE A 59 -4.78 -7.23 11.58
CA ILE A 59 -5.41 -8.54 11.40
C ILE A 59 -4.87 -9.53 12.43
N SER A 60 -3.55 -9.61 12.59
CA SER A 60 -2.90 -10.49 13.55
C SER A 60 -3.38 -10.23 14.99
N ARG A 61 -3.60 -8.97 15.38
CA ARG A 61 -4.17 -8.63 16.69
C ARG A 61 -5.63 -9.08 16.83
N LEU A 62 -6.44 -8.95 15.77
CA LEU A 62 -7.83 -9.40 15.80
C LEU A 62 -7.93 -10.92 15.97
N GLU A 63 -7.10 -11.67 15.27
CA GLU A 63 -7.04 -13.13 15.37
C GLU A 63 -6.66 -13.59 16.79
N GLN A 64 -5.70 -12.90 17.43
CA GLN A 64 -5.32 -13.18 18.82
C GLN A 64 -6.45 -12.90 19.82
N VAL A 65 -7.25 -11.87 19.59
CA VAL A 65 -8.42 -11.55 20.44
C VAL A 65 -9.54 -12.56 20.24
N GLY A 66 -9.76 -13.06 19.02
CA GLY A 66 -10.81 -14.06 18.74
C GLY A 66 -10.46 -15.48 19.19
N ALA A 67 -9.19 -15.77 19.47
CA ALA A 67 -8.71 -17.08 19.93
C ALA A 67 -8.63 -17.22 21.48
N ALA A 68 -8.90 -16.13 22.22
CA ALA A 68 -8.90 -16.06 23.69
C ALA A 68 -10.32 -16.16 24.24
#